data_AF-A0A924SEV7-F1
#
_entry.id   AF-A0A924SEV7-F1
#
_cell.length_a   1.000
_cell.length_b   1.000
_cell.length_c   1.000
_cell.angle_alpha   90.00
_cell.angle_beta   90.00
_cell.angle_gamma   90.00
#
_symmetry.space_group_name_H-M   'P 1'
#
loop_
_entity.id
_entity.type
_entity.pdbx_description
1 polymer ?
#
loop_
_entity_poly.entity_id
_entity_poly.type
_entity_poly.pdbx_seq_one_letter_code
_entity_poly.pdbx_strand_id
1 'polypeptide(L)'
;MSARGGRQWCAVIAAVAVTACGTSQTRLADPMPAGRTEWTPVLLQAAQEAGAGRYGVADKILADFAVRYPASAEATEAMYWRALYKIDPSNQTGGPKDAGALLDGYLASSATMHRTEVQTLRRLASALDVRAAAAAPVKVDVAKPDDKARDEEILRLKDELSKATSELDRIKRRLALPTKP
;
A
#
# COMPACT_ATOMS: atom_id res chain seq x y z
N MET A 1 25.68 -89.97 6.73
CA MET A 1 24.93 -89.48 7.90
C MET A 1 25.15 -88.00 8.01
N SER A 2 24.08 -87.22 7.90
CA SER A 2 24.09 -85.76 7.78
C SER A 2 24.13 -85.12 9.17
N ALA A 3 25.00 -84.14 9.40
CA ALA A 3 24.89 -83.22 10.53
C ALA A 3 25.30 -81.81 10.10
N ARG A 4 24.33 -80.91 10.32
CA ARG A 4 24.31 -79.47 10.03
C ARG A 4 25.17 -78.67 11.02
N GLY A 5 25.57 -77.49 10.57
CA GLY A 5 25.87 -76.33 11.42
C GLY A 5 27.19 -75.66 11.01
N GLY A 6 27.26 -74.39 10.64
CA GLY A 6 26.28 -73.32 10.59
C GLY A 6 27.02 -72.03 10.19
N ARG A 7 26.50 -71.34 9.17
CA ARG A 7 26.53 -69.89 8.89
C ARG A 7 27.87 -69.16 9.12
N GLN A 8 28.65 -68.92 8.05
CA GLN A 8 28.63 -67.69 7.21
C GLN A 8 28.81 -66.36 7.95
N TRP A 9 30.06 -65.89 7.98
CA TRP A 9 30.55 -64.52 8.28
C TRP A 9 31.91 -64.42 7.53
N CYS A 10 32.35 -63.42 6.77
CA CYS A 10 32.02 -62.00 6.64
C CYS A 10 32.30 -61.55 5.19
N ALA A 11 31.36 -60.88 4.54
CA ALA A 11 31.68 -59.96 3.45
C ALA A 11 31.86 -58.57 4.08
N VAL A 12 33.09 -58.05 4.05
CA VAL A 12 33.38 -56.67 4.49
C VAL A 12 33.09 -55.74 3.32
N ILE A 13 31.95 -55.05 3.38
CA ILE A 13 31.65 -53.90 2.52
C ILE A 13 32.17 -52.66 3.27
N ALA A 14 33.23 -52.05 2.75
CA ALA A 14 33.74 -50.77 3.26
C ALA A 14 32.79 -49.64 2.84
N ALA A 15 32.03 -49.11 3.79
CA ALA A 15 31.18 -47.94 3.59
C ALA A 15 32.01 -46.64 3.64
N VAL A 16 31.78 -45.78 2.67
CA VAL A 16 32.35 -44.44 2.52
C VAL A 16 32.04 -43.59 3.75
N ALA A 17 33.08 -43.06 4.41
CA ALA A 17 32.96 -42.14 5.52
C ALA A 17 32.58 -40.74 5.01
N VAL A 18 31.37 -40.27 5.33
CA VAL A 18 30.99 -38.87 5.19
C VAL A 18 31.52 -38.13 6.42
N THR A 19 32.49 -37.25 6.20
CA THR A 19 33.09 -36.37 7.21
C THR A 19 32.07 -35.31 7.64
N ALA A 20 31.30 -35.61 8.68
CA ALA A 20 30.52 -34.60 9.37
C ALA A 20 31.46 -33.78 10.27
N CYS A 21 31.82 -32.58 9.85
CA CYS A 21 32.31 -31.54 10.76
C CYS A 21 31.15 -31.11 11.69
N GLY A 22 30.87 -31.94 12.69
CA GLY A 22 30.04 -31.58 13.81
C GLY A 22 30.85 -30.75 14.79
N THR A 23 31.11 -29.48 14.48
CA THR A 23 31.54 -28.52 15.49
C THR A 23 30.44 -28.45 16.55
N SER A 24 30.69 -29.08 17.69
CA SER A 24 29.92 -28.92 18.90
C SER A 24 30.00 -27.46 19.31
N GLN A 25 29.04 -26.64 18.88
CA GLN A 25 28.80 -25.34 19.50
C GLN A 25 28.36 -25.63 20.93
N THR A 26 29.29 -25.47 21.86
CA THR A 26 28.99 -25.11 23.24
C THR A 26 28.01 -23.95 23.20
N ARG A 27 26.73 -24.26 23.49
CA ARG A 27 25.68 -23.26 23.75
C ARG A 27 26.08 -22.56 25.05
N LEU A 28 26.96 -21.57 24.93
CA LEU A 28 27.15 -20.53 25.93
C LEU A 28 25.77 -19.95 26.21
N ALA A 29 25.41 -19.82 27.48
CA ALA A 29 24.14 -19.27 27.93
C ALA A 29 23.75 -18.05 27.08
N ASP A 30 22.58 -18.08 26.43
CA ASP A 30 22.15 -17.00 25.54
C ASP A 30 22.18 -15.67 26.29
N PRO A 31 23.07 -14.72 25.94
CA PRO A 31 22.91 -13.36 26.40
C PRO A 31 21.55 -12.88 25.86
N MET A 32 20.82 -12.08 26.65
CA MET A 32 19.56 -11.48 26.21
C MET A 32 19.69 -11.00 24.75
N PRO A 33 18.80 -11.39 23.82
CA PRO A 33 19.02 -11.11 22.40
C PRO A 33 19.16 -9.61 22.24
N ALA A 34 20.27 -9.14 21.63
CA ALA A 34 20.66 -7.74 21.57
C ALA A 34 19.50 -6.78 21.18
N GLY A 35 18.59 -7.25 20.32
CA GLY A 35 17.37 -6.52 19.96
C GLY A 35 16.49 -6.11 21.15
N ARG A 36 16.34 -6.95 22.19
CA ARG A 36 15.54 -6.60 23.37
C ARG A 36 16.14 -5.44 24.17
N THR A 37 17.47 -5.42 24.31
CA THR A 37 18.17 -4.36 25.04
C THR A 37 18.12 -3.02 24.29
N GLU A 38 18.22 -3.06 22.96
CA GLU A 38 18.19 -1.88 22.10
C GLU A 38 16.77 -1.33 21.86
N TRP A 39 15.73 -2.14 22.08
CA TRP A 39 14.36 -1.77 21.73
C TRP A 39 13.85 -0.52 22.45
N THR A 40 14.00 -0.45 23.78
CA THR A 40 13.49 0.68 24.56
C THR A 40 14.07 2.04 24.11
N PRO A 41 15.39 2.22 23.97
CA PRO A 41 15.93 3.49 23.48
C PRO A 41 15.53 3.79 22.03
N VAL A 42 15.45 2.78 21.16
CA VAL A 42 15.01 2.94 19.76
C VAL A 42 13.57 3.43 19.68
N LEU A 43 12.66 2.80 20.44
CA LEU A 43 11.26 3.20 20.49
C LEU A 43 11.09 4.61 21.06
N LEU A 44 11.81 4.95 22.12
CA LEU A 44 11.78 6.28 22.70
C LEU A 44 12.26 7.35 21.70
N GLN A 45 13.35 7.07 20.97
CA GLN A 45 13.86 7.97 19.94
C GLN A 45 12.84 8.15 18.82
N ALA A 46 12.26 7.07 18.31
CA ALA A 46 11.22 7.14 17.28
C ALA A 46 9.99 7.95 17.75
N ALA A 47 9.57 7.76 19.01
CA ALA A 47 8.45 8.51 19.58
C ALA A 47 8.74 10.02 19.71
N GLN A 48 9.96 10.40 20.08
CA GLN A 48 10.38 11.81 20.11
C GLN A 48 10.36 12.44 18.70
N GLU A 49 10.86 11.70 17.70
CA GLU A 49 10.85 12.15 16.31
C GLU A 49 9.42 12.30 15.76
N ALA A 50 8.54 11.35 16.07
CA ALA A 50 7.11 11.45 15.72
C ALA A 50 6.44 12.64 16.43
N GLY A 51 6.72 12.85 17.72
CA GLY A 51 6.22 14.00 18.49
C GLY A 51 6.70 15.36 17.96
N ALA A 52 7.86 15.40 17.30
CA ALA A 52 8.38 16.56 16.59
C ALA A 52 7.80 16.71 15.16
N GLY A 53 6.84 15.88 14.76
CA GLY A 53 6.27 15.85 13.41
C GLY A 53 7.18 15.22 12.34
N ARG A 54 8.33 14.65 12.73
CA ARG A 54 9.33 14.05 11.82
C ARG A 54 9.04 12.57 11.59
N TYR A 55 7.82 12.26 11.13
CA TYR A 55 7.33 10.89 10.96
C TYR A 55 8.18 10.01 10.04
N GLY A 56 8.77 10.57 8.98
CA GLY A 56 9.67 9.81 8.10
C GLY A 56 10.95 9.35 8.81
N VAL A 57 11.47 10.15 9.75
CA VAL A 57 12.63 9.78 10.57
C VAL A 57 12.23 8.70 11.58
N ALA A 58 11.09 8.87 12.25
CA ALA A 58 10.55 7.89 13.19
C ALA A 58 10.32 6.52 12.53
N ASP A 59 9.70 6.48 11.35
CA ASP A 59 9.49 5.26 10.57
C ASP A 59 10.81 4.60 10.19
N LYS A 60 11.80 5.39 9.76
CA LYS A 60 13.12 4.88 9.39
C LYS A 60 13.84 4.24 10.57
N ILE A 61 13.84 4.87 11.74
CA ILE A 61 14.48 4.32 12.96
C ILE A 61 13.94 2.92 13.26
N LEU A 62 12.61 2.75 13.22
CA LEU A 62 11.97 1.47 13.47
C LEU A 62 12.17 0.46 12.33
N ALA A 63 12.21 0.91 11.09
CA ALA A 63 12.50 0.07 9.93
C ALA A 63 13.94 -0.49 9.99
N ASP A 64 14.91 0.37 10.29
CA ASP A 64 16.32 0.00 10.41
C ASP A 64 16.53 -1.01 11.56
N PHE A 65 15.80 -0.85 12.68
CA PHE A 65 15.79 -1.83 13.77
C PHE A 65 15.25 -3.20 13.32
N ALA A 66 14.10 -3.22 12.63
CA ALA A 66 13.50 -4.46 12.15
C ALA A 66 14.39 -5.20 11.13
N VAL A 67 15.12 -4.46 10.28
CA VAL A 67 16.12 -5.03 9.36
C VAL A 67 17.31 -5.61 10.12
N ARG A 68 17.76 -4.95 11.20
CA ARG A 68 18.89 -5.41 12.02
C ARG A 68 18.55 -6.65 12.84
N TYR A 69 17.32 -6.75 13.35
CA TYR A 69 16.88 -7.83 14.25
C TYR A 69 15.62 -8.55 13.75
N PRO A 70 15.62 -9.14 12.54
CA PRO A 70 14.40 -9.61 11.86
C PRO A 70 13.68 -10.76 12.58
N ALA A 71 14.37 -11.54 13.41
CA ALA A 71 13.79 -12.66 14.16
C ALA A 71 13.36 -12.27 15.59
N SER A 72 13.51 -11.00 15.98
CA SER A 72 13.12 -10.54 17.32
C SER A 72 11.62 -10.30 17.43
N ALA A 73 11.07 -10.46 18.63
CA ALA A 73 9.68 -10.08 18.90
C ALA A 73 9.49 -8.57 18.71
N GLU A 74 10.51 -7.81 19.04
CA GLU A 74 10.57 -6.36 18.94
C GLU A 74 10.53 -5.87 17.47
N ALA A 75 11.02 -6.65 16.50
CA ALA A 75 10.85 -6.34 15.08
C ALA A 75 9.40 -6.46 14.62
N THR A 76 8.64 -7.39 15.20
CA THR A 76 7.18 -7.47 14.99
C THR A 76 6.51 -6.26 15.62
N GLU A 77 6.91 -5.90 16.83
CA GLU A 77 6.41 -4.72 17.54
C GLU A 77 6.70 -3.42 16.77
N ALA A 78 7.85 -3.32 16.10
CA ALA A 78 8.17 -2.20 15.22
C ALA A 78 7.14 -2.06 14.07
N MET A 79 6.56 -3.15 13.54
CA MET A 79 5.51 -3.05 12.52
C MET A 79 4.27 -2.33 13.05
N TYR A 80 3.88 -2.62 14.30
CA TYR A 80 2.74 -1.97 14.96
C TYR A 80 2.98 -0.46 15.13
N TRP A 81 4.12 -0.06 15.70
CA TRP A 81 4.43 1.36 15.88
C TRP A 81 4.57 2.12 14.56
N ARG A 82 5.20 1.51 13.55
CA ARG A 82 5.27 2.10 12.21
C ARG A 82 3.89 2.30 11.60
N ALA A 83 2.97 1.35 11.79
CA ALA A 83 1.59 1.51 11.30
C ALA A 83 0.87 2.68 11.97
N LEU A 84 1.07 2.89 13.28
CA LEU A 84 0.54 4.06 13.99
C LEU A 84 1.07 5.37 13.42
N TYR A 85 2.36 5.46 13.11
CA TYR A 85 2.92 6.66 12.49
C TYR A 85 2.43 6.88 11.07
N LYS A 86 2.14 5.82 10.30
CA LYS A 86 1.60 5.93 8.93
C LYS A 86 0.12 6.32 8.89
N ILE A 87 -0.67 5.97 9.91
CA ILE A 87 -2.11 6.30 9.98
C ILE A 87 -2.39 7.68 10.59
N ASP A 88 -1.41 8.28 11.29
CA ASP A 88 -1.54 9.62 11.89
C ASP A 88 -1.89 10.66 10.81
N PRO A 89 -3.02 11.38 10.94
CA PRO A 89 -3.44 12.40 9.97
C PRO A 89 -2.42 13.53 9.77
N SER A 90 -1.55 13.77 10.75
CA SER A 90 -0.50 14.79 10.68
C SER A 90 0.69 14.33 9.83
N ASN A 91 0.81 13.02 9.56
CA ASN A 91 1.83 12.48 8.68
C ASN A 91 1.39 12.55 7.21
N GLN A 92 1.82 13.61 6.52
CA GLN A 92 1.52 13.82 5.10
C GLN A 92 2.24 12.84 4.14
N THR A 93 3.24 12.11 4.64
CA THR A 93 4.05 11.17 3.84
C THR A 93 3.62 9.71 4.02
N GLY A 94 2.80 9.44 5.03
CA GLY A 94 2.17 8.15 5.24
C GLY A 94 0.79 8.10 4.63
N GLY A 95 0.18 6.91 4.65
CA GLY A 95 -1.20 6.76 4.24
C GLY A 95 -1.84 5.51 4.82
N PRO A 96 -3.19 5.45 4.80
CA PRO A 96 -3.94 4.31 5.31
C PRO A 96 -3.56 2.98 4.66
N LYS A 97 -3.22 2.99 3.37
CA LYS A 97 -2.77 1.81 2.62
C LYS A 97 -1.46 1.22 3.16
N ASP A 98 -0.46 2.06 3.40
CA ASP A 98 0.84 1.63 3.93
C ASP A 98 0.71 1.14 5.37
N ALA A 99 -0.09 1.82 6.18
CA ALA A 99 -0.44 1.38 7.52
C ALA A 99 -1.12 -0.01 7.48
N GLY A 100 -2.07 -0.21 6.56
CA GLY A 100 -2.76 -1.48 6.35
C GLY A 100 -1.80 -2.64 6.08
N ALA A 101 -0.81 -2.45 5.20
CA ALA A 101 0.19 -3.47 4.89
C ALA A 101 1.03 -3.87 6.12
N LEU A 102 1.40 -2.90 6.97
CA LEU A 102 2.14 -3.16 8.21
C LEU A 102 1.27 -3.90 9.25
N LEU A 103 0.01 -3.52 9.38
CA LEU A 103 -0.95 -4.17 10.28
C LEU A 103 -1.25 -5.61 9.84
N ASP A 104 -1.40 -5.85 8.54
CA ASP A 104 -1.57 -7.19 7.99
C ASP A 104 -0.33 -8.07 8.28
N GLY A 105 0.87 -7.50 8.16
CA GLY A 105 2.13 -8.15 8.57
C GLY A 105 2.16 -8.51 10.06
N TYR A 106 1.72 -7.61 10.94
CA TYR A 106 1.60 -7.90 12.37
C TYR A 106 0.59 -9.03 12.64
N LEU A 107 -0.57 -9.03 11.99
CA LEU A 107 -1.60 -10.07 12.18
C LEU A 107 -1.16 -11.45 11.70
N ALA A 108 -0.30 -11.49 10.68
CA ALA A 108 0.31 -12.71 10.15
C ALA A 108 1.41 -13.28 11.06
N SER A 109 1.95 -12.48 11.97
CA SER A 109 2.91 -12.93 12.98
C SER A 109 2.24 -13.72 14.12
N SER A 110 3.07 -14.33 14.99
CA SER A 110 2.61 -14.96 16.23
C SER A 110 2.41 -13.97 17.39
N ALA A 111 2.56 -12.66 17.18
CA ALA A 111 2.38 -11.67 18.24
C ALA A 111 0.91 -11.53 18.65
N THR A 112 0.68 -11.42 19.96
CA THR A 112 -0.65 -11.35 20.57
C THR A 112 -0.93 -10.04 21.29
N MET A 113 0.11 -9.27 21.65
CA MET A 113 0.02 -8.10 22.52
C MET A 113 -0.96 -7.04 22.00
N HIS A 114 -0.90 -6.71 20.69
CA HIS A 114 -1.74 -5.67 20.09
C HIS A 114 -2.79 -6.22 19.12
N ARG A 115 -3.17 -7.49 19.24
CA ARG A 115 -3.97 -8.15 18.20
C ARG A 115 -5.34 -7.51 18.01
N THR A 116 -6.00 -7.10 19.10
CA THR A 116 -7.33 -6.47 19.06
C THR A 116 -7.25 -5.03 18.53
N GLU A 117 -6.24 -4.29 18.94
CA GLU A 117 -5.95 -2.93 18.48
C GLU A 117 -5.65 -2.93 16.99
N VAL A 118 -4.77 -3.82 16.53
CA VAL A 118 -4.39 -3.98 15.13
C VAL A 118 -5.58 -4.33 14.25
N GLN A 119 -6.48 -5.23 14.70
CA GLN A 119 -7.72 -5.53 13.96
C GLN A 119 -8.62 -4.29 13.81
N THR A 120 -8.71 -3.48 14.86
CA THR A 120 -9.50 -2.25 14.85
C THR A 120 -8.88 -1.19 13.94
N LEU A 121 -7.57 -0.97 14.07
CA LEU A 121 -6.80 -0.07 13.21
C LEU A 121 -6.84 -0.49 11.75
N ARG A 122 -6.81 -1.80 11.44
CA ARG A 122 -6.90 -2.30 10.07
C ARG A 122 -8.25 -1.97 9.44
N ARG A 123 -9.35 -2.14 10.18
CA ARG A 123 -10.69 -1.74 9.72
C ARG A 123 -10.78 -0.23 9.49
N LEU A 124 -10.19 0.56 10.39
CA LEU A 124 -10.13 2.01 10.25
C LEU A 124 -9.30 2.43 9.02
N ALA A 125 -8.12 1.85 8.84
CA ALA A 125 -7.26 2.09 7.70
C ALA A 125 -7.98 1.78 6.38
N SER A 126 -8.69 0.65 6.31
CA SER A 126 -9.52 0.31 5.13
C SER A 126 -10.63 1.32 4.87
N ALA A 127 -11.33 1.80 5.91
CA ALA A 127 -12.37 2.82 5.75
C ALA A 127 -11.79 4.17 5.27
N LEU A 128 -10.61 4.55 5.77
CA LEU A 128 -9.91 5.76 5.34
C LEU A 128 -9.40 5.64 3.89
N ASP A 129 -8.90 4.47 3.49
CA ASP A 129 -8.44 4.22 2.12
C ASP A 129 -9.59 4.31 1.11
N VAL A 130 -10.74 3.69 1.41
CA VAL A 130 -11.96 3.81 0.58
C VAL A 130 -12.40 5.27 0.45
N ARG A 131 -12.35 6.03 1.54
CA ARG A 131 -12.69 7.46 1.52
C ARG A 131 -11.70 8.27 0.69
N ALA A 132 -10.40 7.98 0.79
CA ALA A 132 -9.37 8.64 -0.01
C ALA A 132 -9.55 8.34 -1.49
N ALA A 133 -9.87 7.10 -1.85
CA ALA A 133 -10.17 6.71 -3.24
C ALA A 133 -11.43 7.39 -3.79
N ALA A 134 -12.48 7.55 -2.97
CA ALA A 134 -13.70 8.25 -3.36
C ALA A 134 -13.52 9.78 -3.49
N ALA A 135 -12.57 10.36 -2.76
CA ALA A 135 -12.21 11.77 -2.84
C ALA A 135 -11.22 12.09 -3.97
N ALA A 136 -10.59 11.08 -4.57
CA ALA A 136 -9.71 11.28 -5.72
C ALA A 136 -10.52 11.92 -6.86
N PRO A 137 -10.00 12.97 -7.51
CA PRO A 137 -10.70 13.58 -8.63
C PRO A 137 -10.91 12.50 -9.69
N VAL A 138 -12.17 12.23 -10.01
CA VAL A 138 -12.52 11.43 -11.18
C VAL A 138 -11.85 12.13 -12.35
N LYS A 139 -10.83 11.49 -12.94
CA LYS A 139 -10.33 11.89 -14.25
C LYS A 139 -11.47 11.60 -15.21
N VAL A 140 -12.37 12.57 -15.35
CA VAL A 140 -13.28 12.62 -16.48
C VAL A 140 -12.35 12.85 -17.65
N ASP A 141 -12.06 11.80 -18.40
CA ASP A 141 -11.59 11.96 -19.77
C ASP A 141 -12.70 12.73 -20.48
N VAL A 142 -12.56 14.05 -20.49
CA VAL A 142 -13.38 14.91 -21.33
C VAL A 142 -12.97 14.51 -22.73
N ALA A 143 -13.72 13.57 -23.31
CA ALA A 143 -13.76 13.40 -24.74
C ALA A 143 -14.01 14.80 -25.29
N LYS A 144 -12.99 15.40 -25.91
CA LYS A 144 -13.14 16.70 -26.55
C LYS A 144 -14.38 16.60 -27.43
N PRO A 145 -15.41 17.43 -27.23
CA PRO A 145 -16.46 17.52 -28.24
C PRO A 145 -15.77 17.81 -29.56
N ASP A 146 -16.20 17.16 -30.63
CA ASP A 146 -15.63 17.34 -31.96
C ASP A 146 -15.84 18.81 -32.35
N ASP A 147 -14.83 19.66 -32.10
CA ASP A 147 -14.92 21.13 -32.23
C ASP A 147 -15.37 21.50 -33.65
N LYS A 148 -15.04 20.66 -34.64
CA LYS A 148 -15.50 20.79 -36.03
C LYS A 148 -17.02 20.64 -36.17
N ALA A 149 -17.63 19.67 -35.49
CA ALA A 149 -19.08 19.48 -35.54
C ALA A 149 -19.82 20.69 -34.93
N ARG A 150 -19.24 21.33 -33.91
CA ARG A 150 -19.79 22.56 -33.33
C ARG A 150 -19.62 23.77 -34.23
N ASP A 151 -18.46 23.91 -34.88
CA ASP A 151 -18.22 25.00 -35.81
C ASP A 151 -19.14 24.89 -37.05
N GLU A 152 -19.37 23.68 -37.56
CA GLU A 152 -20.33 23.42 -38.64
C GLU A 152 -21.78 23.77 -38.23
N GLU A 153 -22.17 23.41 -37.01
CA GLU A 153 -23.51 23.73 -36.49
C GLU A 153 -23.68 25.25 -36.26
N ILE A 154 -22.66 25.94 -35.76
CA ILE A 154 -22.67 27.40 -35.60
C ILE A 154 -22.77 28.10 -36.95
N LEU A 155 -22.05 27.62 -37.98
CA LEU A 155 -22.14 28.18 -39.32
C LEU A 155 -23.54 27.98 -39.92
N ARG A 156 -24.10 26.77 -39.77
CA ARG A 156 -25.46 26.49 -40.23
C ARG A 156 -26.50 27.39 -39.54
N LEU A 157 -26.41 27.54 -38.23
CA LEU A 157 -27.33 28.39 -37.46
C LEU A 157 -27.21 29.87 -37.86
N LYS A 158 -26.00 30.34 -38.19
CA LYS A 158 -25.79 31.71 -38.70
C LYS A 158 -26.43 31.91 -40.07
N ASP A 159 -26.30 30.94 -40.97
CA ASP A 159 -26.93 30.99 -42.29
C ASP A 159 -28.46 30.99 -42.17
N GLU A 160 -29.02 30.15 -41.30
CA GLU A 160 -30.47 30.10 -41.03
C GLU A 160 -30.98 31.44 -40.46
N LEU A 161 -30.23 32.07 -39.53
CA LEU A 161 -30.56 33.40 -39.01
C LEU A 161 -30.51 34.48 -40.08
N SER A 162 -29.48 34.49 -40.93
CA SER A 162 -29.35 35.48 -42.00
C SER A 162 -30.50 35.38 -43.01
N LYS A 163 -30.89 34.15 -43.36
CA LYS A 163 -32.02 33.86 -44.23
C LYS A 163 -33.34 34.31 -43.61
N ALA A 164 -33.59 33.96 -42.36
CA ALA A 164 -34.79 34.40 -41.63
C ALA A 164 -34.88 35.92 -41.54
N THR A 165 -33.76 36.60 -41.28
CA THR A 165 -33.69 38.06 -41.24
C THR A 165 -34.05 38.68 -42.59
N SER A 166 -33.54 38.13 -43.69
CA SER A 166 -33.85 38.61 -45.04
C SER A 166 -35.34 38.42 -45.41
N GLU A 167 -35.96 37.33 -44.97
CA GLU A 167 -37.38 37.08 -45.16
C GLU A 167 -38.24 38.03 -44.33
N LEU A 168 -37.85 38.33 -43.09
CA LEU A 168 -38.51 39.36 -42.26
C LEU A 168 -38.46 40.74 -42.94
N ASP A 169 -37.32 41.13 -43.48
CA ASP A 169 -37.19 42.41 -44.20
C ASP A 169 -38.05 42.45 -45.47
N ARG A 170 -38.17 41.32 -46.17
CA ARG A 170 -39.03 41.19 -47.35
C ARG A 170 -40.51 41.31 -46.98
N ILE A 171 -40.94 40.63 -45.91
CA ILE A 171 -42.31 40.72 -45.39
C ILE A 171 -42.60 42.14 -44.91
N LYS A 172 -41.67 42.76 -44.19
CA LYS A 172 -41.80 44.15 -43.73
C LYS A 172 -41.94 45.12 -44.90
N ARG A 173 -41.16 44.96 -45.98
CA ARG A 173 -41.31 45.76 -47.21
C ARG A 173 -42.66 45.54 -47.90
N ARG A 174 -43.17 44.29 -47.90
CA ARG A 174 -44.51 43.97 -48.43
C ARG A 174 -45.62 44.61 -47.61
N LEU A 175 -45.49 44.63 -46.28
CA LEU A 175 -46.46 45.25 -45.37
C LEU A 175 -46.38 46.78 -45.37
N ALA A 176 -45.22 47.36 -45.65
CA ALA A 176 -45.02 48.81 -45.70
C ALA A 176 -45.48 49.46 -47.02
N LEU A 177 -45.87 48.66 -48.04
CA LEU A 177 -46.56 49.18 -49.21
C LEU A 177 -47.99 49.55 -48.81
N PRO A 178 -48.42 50.82 -48.97
CA PRO A 178 -49.76 51.23 -48.59
C PRO A 178 -50.78 50.48 -49.45
N THR A 179 -51.73 49.81 -48.79
CA THR A 179 -52.98 49.36 -49.40
C THR A 179 -53.68 50.59 -49.95
N LYS A 180 -53.67 50.74 -51.28
CA LYS A 180 -54.38 51.81 -51.98
C LYS A 180 -55.90 51.59 -51.76
N PRO A 181 -56.66 52.58 -51.28
CA PRO A 181 -58.12 52.50 -51.23
C PRO A 181 -58.73 52.39 -52.63
#